data_AF-A0A1S2T3Z3-F1
#
_entry.id   AF-A0A1S2T3Z3-F1
#
_cell.length_a   1.000
_cell.length_b   1.000
_cell.length_c   1.000
_cell.angle_alpha   90.00
_cell.angle_beta   90.00
_cell.angle_gamma   90.00
#
_symmetry.space_group_name_H-M   'P 1'
#
loop_
_entity.id
_entity.type
_entity.pdbx_description
1 polymer ?
#
loop_
_entity_poly.entity_id
_entity_poly.type
_entity_poly.pdbx_seq_one_letter_code
_entity_poly.pdbx_strand_id
1 'polypeptide(L)' 'MKPFYIDYPQEKIEEHQHAYRCSYCKIPTTIIFGLLENHADNCTYRTQQSQWAQLGAKLKPQQKHFDEAHADEVD' A
#
# COMPACT_ATOMS: atom_id res chain seq x y z
N MET A 1 0.62 -1.40 8.41
CA MET A 1 1.31 -0.80 7.25
C MET A 1 1.53 -1.92 6.24
N LYS A 2 1.19 -1.77 4.95
CA LYS A 2 1.47 -2.83 3.96
C LYS A 2 3.00 -2.89 3.79
N PRO A 3 3.66 -4.03 4.08
CA PRO A 3 5.12 -4.13 3.94
C PRO A 3 5.55 -4.18 2.47
N PHE A 4 4.67 -4.67 1.59
CA PHE A 4 4.94 -4.79 0.16
C PHE A 4 3.76 -4.28 -0.67
N TYR A 5 4.11 -3.65 -1.79
CA TYR A 5 3.23 -3.13 -2.83
C TYR A 5 3.49 -3.98 -4.07
N ILE A 6 2.82 -5.13 -4.16
CA ILE A 6 2.99 -6.11 -5.26
C ILE A 6 1.85 -6.05 -6.29
N ASP A 7 0.83 -5.23 -6.03
CA ASP A 7 -0.36 -5.05 -6.86
C ASP A 7 -0.21 -3.99 -7.98
N TYR A 8 1.01 -3.47 -8.19
CA TYR A 8 1.24 -2.51 -9.28
C TYR A 8 1.06 -3.17 -10.65
N PRO A 9 0.56 -2.44 -11.67
CA PRO A 9 0.48 -2.94 -13.04
C PRO A 9 1.86 -3.34 -13.57
N GLN A 10 1.96 -4.54 -14.12
CA GLN A 10 3.18 -5.10 -14.70
C GLN A 10 2.99 -5.40 -16.18
N GLU A 11 4.05 -5.20 -16.96
CA GLU A 11 4.13 -5.65 -18.35
C GLU A 11 5.35 -6.56 -18.53
N LYS A 12 5.22 -7.54 -19.44
CA LYS A 12 6.31 -8.47 -19.77
C LYS A 12 7.37 -7.76 -20.61
N ILE A 13 8.64 -8.06 -20.34
CA ILE A 13 9.75 -7.66 -21.19
C ILE A 13 9.93 -8.75 -22.25
N GLU A 14 9.66 -8.44 -23.51
CA GLU A 14 9.59 -9.43 -24.60
C GLU A 14 10.89 -10.24 -24.77
N GLU A 15 12.04 -9.59 -24.56
CA GLU A 15 13.37 -10.19 -24.72
C GLU A 15 13.65 -11.30 -23.68
N HIS A 16 12.92 -11.36 -22.56
CA HIS A 16 13.21 -12.25 -21.44
C HIS A 16 11.99 -13.11 -21.06
N GLN A 17 12.20 -14.42 -20.90
CA GLN A 17 11.09 -15.37 -20.75
C GLN A 17 10.24 -15.17 -19.48
N HIS A 18 10.81 -14.56 -18.43
CA HIS A 18 10.16 -14.33 -17.13
C HIS A 18 10.46 -12.94 -16.53
N ALA A 19 10.84 -11.97 -17.35
CA ALA A 19 11.09 -10.62 -16.83
C ALA A 19 9.88 -9.72 -17.03
N TYR A 20 9.57 -8.97 -15.97
CA TYR A 20 8.46 -8.03 -15.92
C TYR A 20 8.98 -6.69 -15.43
N ARG A 21 8.25 -5.63 -15.77
CA ARG A 21 8.50 -4.27 -15.28
C ARG A 21 7.20 -3.56 -14.96
N CYS A 22 7.26 -2.54 -14.11
CA CYS A 22 6.09 -1.71 -13.86
C CYS A 22 5.63 -1.04 -15.17
N SER A 23 4.33 -1.09 -15.47
CA SER A 23 3.78 -0.51 -16.70
C SER A 23 3.93 1.01 -16.76
N TYR A 24 4.11 1.69 -15.61
CA TYR A 24 4.26 3.16 -15.54
C TYR A 24 5.71 3.62 -15.59
N CYS A 25 6.55 3.20 -14.64
CA CYS A 25 7.95 3.66 -14.56
C CYS A 25 8.94 2.78 -15.31
N LYS A 26 8.50 1.64 -15.86
CA LYS A 26 9.32 0.68 -16.61
C LYS A 26 10.51 0.09 -15.83
N ILE A 27 10.56 0.30 -14.51
CA ILE A 27 11.56 -0.32 -13.64
C ILE A 27 11.24 -1.83 -13.51
N PRO A 28 12.23 -2.72 -13.66
CA PRO A 28 12.04 -4.16 -13.51
C PRO A 28 11.52 -4.56 -12.12
N THR A 29 10.72 -5.62 -12.07
CA THR A 29 10.18 -6.16 -10.81
C THR A 29 11.28 -6.61 -9.85
N THR A 30 12.42 -7.07 -10.38
CA THR A 30 13.62 -7.46 -9.64
C THR A 30 14.34 -6.29 -8.96
N ILE A 31 14.12 -5.06 -9.43
CA ILE A 31 14.64 -3.82 -8.83
C ILE A 31 13.61 -3.22 -7.87
N ILE A 32 12.32 -3.23 -8.24
CA ILE A 32 11.24 -2.73 -7.39
C ILE A 32 11.16 -3.53 -6.08
N PHE A 33 11.34 -4.85 -6.13
CA PHE A 33 11.33 -5.74 -4.96
C PHE A 33 10.07 -5.60 -4.08
N GLY A 34 8.95 -5.21 -4.70
CA GLY A 34 7.69 -4.94 -3.99
C GLY A 34 7.73 -3.72 -3.08
N LEU A 35 8.74 -2.85 -3.16
CA LEU A 35 8.87 -1.65 -2.33
C LEU A 35 8.41 -0.42 -3.11
N LEU A 36 7.58 0.41 -2.46
CA LEU A 36 7.04 1.64 -3.06
C LEU A 36 8.13 2.67 -3.36
N GLU A 37 9.18 2.69 -2.53
CA GLU A 37 10.32 3.60 -2.66
C GLU A 37 11.21 3.29 -3.88
N ASN A 38 11.23 2.02 -4.32
CA ASN A 38 12.03 1.58 -5.47
C ASN A 38 11.35 1.86 -6.81
N HIS A 39 10.13 2.42 -6.81
CA HIS A 39 9.56 3.01 -8.01
C HIS A 39 10.14 4.41 -8.25
N ALA A 40 10.23 4.81 -9.53
CA ALA A 40 10.64 6.15 -9.91
C ALA A 40 9.75 7.23 -9.27
N ASP A 41 10.30 8.42 -9.03
CA ASP A 41 9.55 9.51 -8.40
C ASP A 41 8.33 9.98 -9.19
N ASN A 42 8.39 9.84 -10.51
CA ASN A 42 7.31 10.16 -11.44
C ASN A 42 6.36 8.97 -11.72
N CYS A 43 6.48 7.86 -10.97
CA CYS A 43 5.63 6.69 -11.17
C CYS A 43 4.19 6.97 -10.74
N THR A 44 3.24 6.87 -11.67
CA THR A 44 1.80 7.07 -11.40
C THR A 44 1.29 6.21 -10.25
N TYR A 45 1.67 4.92 -10.20
CA TYR A 45 1.31 4.02 -9.10
C TYR A 45 1.84 4.51 -7.75
N ARG A 46 3.13 4.91 -7.70
CA ARG A 46 3.77 5.45 -6.49
C ARG A 46 3.04 6.67 -5.95
N THR A 47 2.71 7.60 -6.84
CA THR A 47 2.00 8.84 -6.47
C THR A 47 0.62 8.56 -5.90
N GLN A 48 -0.13 7.65 -6.51
CA GLN A 48 -1.48 7.27 -6.03
C GLN A 48 -1.44 6.58 -4.67
N GLN A 49 -0.53 5.62 -4.49
CA GLN A 49 -0.40 4.90 -3.22
C GLN A 49 0.13 5.78 -2.08
N SER A 50 1.01 6.73 -2.39
CA SER A 50 1.47 7.73 -1.42
C SER A 50 0.29 8.61 -0.97
N GLN A 51 -0.58 9.01 -1.90
CA GLN A 51 -1.76 9.81 -1.57
C GLN A 51 -2.78 9.02 -0.71
N TRP A 52 -3.00 7.74 -1.01
CA TRP A 52 -3.88 6.89 -0.20
C TRP A 52 -3.34 6.65 1.21
N ALA A 53 -2.02 6.48 1.37
CA ALA A 53 -1.39 6.35 2.69
C ALA A 53 -1.65 7.59 3.58
N GLN A 54 -1.63 8.79 2.99
CA GLN A 54 -1.93 10.04 3.70
C GLN A 54 -3.42 10.16 4.09
N LEU A 55 -4.34 9.69 3.24
CA LEU A 55 -5.78 9.70 3.52
C LEU A 55 -6.18 8.67 4.59
N GLY A 56 -5.62 7.45 4.53
CA GLY A 56 -5.86 6.42 5.55
C GLY A 56 -5.38 6.81 6.95
N ALA A 57 -4.35 7.66 7.05
CA ALA A 57 -3.89 8.19 8.33
C ALA A 57 -4.91 9.14 8.99
N LYS A 58 -5.71 9.86 8.19
CA LYS A 58 -6.71 10.82 8.68
C LYS A 58 -8.03 10.17 9.14
N LEU A 59 -8.26 8.91 8.77
CA LEU A 59 -9.50 8.18 9.06
C LEU A 59 -9.39 7.25 10.28
N LYS A 60 -8.29 7.28 11.03
CA LYS A 60 -8.21 6.49 12.28
C LYS A 60 -9.29 6.99 13.25
N PRO A 61 -10.28 6.17 13.61
CA PRO A 61 -11.27 6.57 14.60
C PRO A 61 -10.53 6.78 15.92
N GLN A 62 -10.70 7.94 16.56
CA GLN A 62 -10.36 8.08 17.96
C GLN A 62 -11.22 7.06 18.74
N GLN A 63 -10.60 5.98 19.20
CA GLN A 63 -11.23 5.09 20.17
C GLN A 63 -11.50 5.90 21.43
N LYS A 64 -12.72 6.42 21.58
CA LYS A 64 -13.22 6.81 22.89
C LYS A 64 -13.46 5.51 23.63
N HIS A 65 -12.56 5.24 24.57
CA HIS A 65 -12.67 4.16 25.54
C HIS A 65 -14.05 4.26 26.21
N PHE A 66 -14.89 3.24 26.04
CA PHE A 66 -16.15 3.15 26.78
C PHE A 66 -15.85 2.35 28.06
N ASP A 67 -15.57 3.05 29.15
CA ASP A 67 -15.71 2.47 30.49
C ASP A 67 -17.15 2.70 30.93
N GLU A 68 -18.10 1.92 30.40
CA GLU A 68 -19.44 1.88 30.99
C GLU A 68 -19.54 0.65 31.89
N ALA A 69 -19.28 0.85 33.18
CA ALA A 69 -19.46 -0.16 34.20
C ALA A 69 -20.96 -0.55 34.27
N HIS A 70 -21.28 -1.76 33.82
CA HIS A 70 -22.62 -2.32 33.99
C HIS A 70 -22.73 -2.83 35.43
N ALA A 71 -23.43 -2.08 36.26
CA ALA A 71 -23.93 -2.58 37.54
C ALA A 71 -25.21 -3.38 37.25
N ASP A 72 -25.08 -4.70 37.21
CA ASP A 72 -26.24 -5.60 37.19
C ASP A 72 -26.67 -5.80 38.65
N GLU A 73 -27.68 -5.03 39.08
CA GLU A 73 -28.36 -5.28 40.36
C GLU A 73 -29.35 -6.43 40.15
N VAL A 74 -29.12 -7.55 40.84
CA VAL A 74 -30.05 -8.68 40.88
C VAL A 74 -30.63 -8.75 42.30
N ASP A 75 -31.94 -8.48 42.42
CA ASP A 75 -32.76 -8.75 43.62
C ASP A 75 -33.34 -10.18 43.56
#